data_AF-A0A7X6X9T0-F1
#
_entry.id   AF-A0A7X6X9T0-F1
#
_cell.length_a   1.000
_cell.length_b   1.000
_cell.length_c   1.000
_cell.angle_alpha   90.00
_cell.angle_beta   90.00
_cell.angle_gamma   90.00
#
_symmetry.space_group_name_H-M   'P 1'
#
loop_
_entity.id
_entity.type
_entity.pdbx_description
1 polymer ?
#
loop_
_entity_poly.entity_id
_entity_poly.type
_entity_poly.pdbx_seq_one_letter_code
_entity_poly.pdbx_strand_id
1 'polypeptide(L)'
;MHWLNEYSRAFLENGYLTEGVTPEERIRFIADTAEKTLGIEGFADKFYHYMEQGWYSLSSPIWSNYGIRKGLPISCFGGHVSDTMSGILFSQAEAGMMSKYGGGTSGYFGDLRPRGAEITNNGKSSGSVHFMKLFESIVDVVSQGSTRRGHYAPYLPIDHEDIDEFLEI
;
A
#
# COMPACT_ATOMS: atom_id res chain seq x y z
N MET A 1 -23.25 18.97 0.43
CA MET A 1 -22.62 18.03 -0.52
C MET A 1 -23.61 16.92 -0.87
N HIS A 2 -23.99 16.74 -2.14
CA HIS A 2 -25.06 15.79 -2.51
C HIS A 2 -24.62 14.31 -2.47
N TRP A 3 -23.35 14.03 -2.76
CA TRP A 3 -22.77 12.69 -2.75
C TRP A 3 -22.57 12.14 -1.33
N LEU A 4 -22.47 13.02 -0.32
CA LEU A 4 -22.25 12.68 1.09
C LEU A 4 -23.57 12.38 1.80
N ASN A 5 -24.25 11.33 1.33
CA ASN A 5 -25.49 10.81 1.92
C ASN A 5 -25.20 10.00 3.19
N GLU A 6 -26.24 9.48 3.84
CA GLU A 6 -26.13 8.70 5.09
C GLU A 6 -25.21 7.48 4.97
N TYR A 7 -25.22 6.79 3.82
CA TYR A 7 -24.38 5.62 3.59
C TYR A 7 -22.92 6.00 3.41
N SER A 8 -22.63 7.06 2.65
CA SER A 8 -21.27 7.58 2.48
C SER A 8 -20.70 8.06 3.81
N ARG A 9 -21.51 8.73 4.64
CA ARG A 9 -21.10 9.16 5.99
C ARG A 9 -20.75 7.96 6.86
N ALA A 10 -21.66 6.99 6.96
CA ALA A 10 -21.44 5.78 7.73
C ALA A 10 -20.19 5.02 7.25
N PHE A 11 -19.94 4.95 5.94
CA PHE A 11 -18.75 4.30 5.39
C PHE A 11 -17.46 5.02 5.78
N LEU A 12 -17.43 6.35 5.68
CA LEU A 12 -16.26 7.15 6.06
C LEU A 12 -16.00 7.08 7.56
N GLU A 13 -17.04 7.23 8.38
CA GLU A 13 -16.97 7.23 9.85
C GLU A 13 -16.48 5.88 10.40
N ASN A 14 -16.97 4.77 9.87
CA ASN A 14 -16.56 3.44 10.32
C ASN A 14 -15.19 3.01 9.79
N GLY A 15 -14.73 3.56 8.66
CA GLY A 15 -13.56 3.08 7.95
C GLY A 15 -12.32 3.95 8.07
N TYR A 16 -12.47 5.27 8.06
CA TYR A 16 -11.35 6.18 7.77
C TYR A 16 -11.20 7.36 8.72
N LEU A 17 -12.27 7.80 9.37
CA LEU A 17 -12.25 8.98 10.23
C LEU A 17 -11.80 8.65 11.65
N THR A 18 -11.25 9.64 12.35
CA THR A 18 -11.01 9.56 13.79
C THR A 18 -12.34 9.72 14.51
N GLU A 19 -12.49 9.06 15.66
CA GLU A 19 -13.70 9.16 16.49
C GLU A 19 -14.09 10.62 16.76
N GLY A 20 -15.36 10.94 16.52
CA GLY A 20 -15.91 12.28 16.70
C GLY A 20 -15.64 13.29 15.58
N VAL A 21 -14.91 12.92 14.52
CA VAL A 21 -14.66 13.80 13.36
C VAL A 21 -15.67 13.52 12.26
N THR A 22 -16.39 14.55 11.82
CA THR A 22 -17.32 14.45 10.68
C THR A 22 -16.58 14.47 9.34
N PRO A 23 -17.17 13.92 8.26
CA PRO A 23 -16.56 13.99 6.94
C PRO A 23 -16.25 15.42 6.47
N GLU A 24 -17.13 16.38 6.73
CA GLU A 24 -16.94 17.79 6.35
C GLU A 24 -15.74 18.42 7.07
N GLU A 25 -15.64 18.22 8.38
CA GLU A 25 -14.48 18.68 9.17
C GLU A 25 -13.19 18.05 8.63
N ARG A 26 -13.24 16.76 8.25
CA ARG A 26 -12.09 16.09 7.68
C ARG A 26 -11.70 16.64 6.31
N ILE A 27 -12.66 16.89 5.42
CA ILE A 27 -12.39 17.49 4.10
C ILE A 27 -11.78 18.88 4.28
N ARG A 28 -12.33 19.69 5.19
CA ARG A 28 -11.81 21.02 5.49
C ARG A 28 -10.38 20.96 6.00
N PHE A 29 -10.10 20.09 6.97
CA PHE A 29 -8.75 19.89 7.48
C PHE A 29 -7.76 19.48 6.39
N ILE A 30 -8.15 18.59 5.47
CA ILE A 30 -7.32 18.18 4.33
C ILE A 30 -7.02 19.39 3.44
N ALA A 31 -8.05 20.18 3.11
CA ALA A 31 -7.94 21.37 2.27
C ALA A 31 -6.99 22.42 2.88
N ASP A 32 -7.17 22.74 4.16
CA ASP A 32 -6.37 23.73 4.88
C ASP A 32 -4.92 23.26 5.04
N THR A 33 -4.70 21.96 5.28
CA THR A 33 -3.35 21.37 5.35
C THR A 33 -2.63 21.48 4.01
N ALA A 34 -3.34 21.24 2.91
CA ALA A 34 -2.79 21.35 1.56
C ALA A 34 -2.46 22.81 1.22
N GLU A 35 -3.36 23.75 1.51
CA GLU A 35 -3.11 25.19 1.36
C GLU A 35 -1.87 25.62 2.14
N LYS A 36 -1.78 25.26 3.42
CA LYS A 36 -0.62 25.59 4.27
C LYS A 36 0.69 25.03 3.70
N THR A 37 0.66 23.82 3.14
CA THR A 37 1.83 23.16 2.56
C THR A 37 2.27 23.83 1.24
N LEU A 38 1.30 24.27 0.44
CA LEU A 38 1.54 24.92 -0.85
C LEU A 38 1.87 26.42 -0.72
N GLY A 39 1.39 27.08 0.34
CA GLY A 39 1.50 28.53 0.50
C GLY A 39 0.66 29.34 -0.49
N ILE A 40 -0.44 28.77 -0.99
CA ILE A 40 -1.31 29.39 -2.01
C ILE A 40 -2.63 29.79 -1.37
N GLU A 41 -2.80 31.08 -1.10
CA GLU A 41 -4.01 31.63 -0.49
C GLU A 41 -5.28 31.30 -1.32
N GLY A 42 -6.32 30.84 -0.64
CA GLY A 42 -7.61 30.48 -1.24
C GLY A 42 -7.64 29.09 -1.91
N PHE A 43 -6.55 28.32 -1.84
CA PHE A 43 -6.52 26.95 -2.33
C PHE A 43 -7.50 26.05 -1.59
N ALA A 44 -7.59 26.17 -0.26
CA ALA A 44 -8.45 25.35 0.58
C ALA A 44 -9.92 25.51 0.22
N ASP A 45 -10.37 26.74 0.02
CA ASP A 45 -11.75 27.03 -0.36
C ASP A 45 -12.09 26.51 -1.75
N LYS A 46 -11.17 26.68 -2.71
CA LYS A 46 -11.32 26.10 -4.05
C LYS A 46 -11.39 24.58 -4.02
N PHE A 47 -10.51 23.93 -3.26
CA PHE A 47 -10.49 22.48 -3.11
C PHE A 47 -11.77 21.96 -2.46
N TYR A 48 -12.20 22.59 -1.36
CA TYR A 48 -13.42 22.21 -0.66
C TYR A 48 -14.64 22.39 -1.54
N HIS A 49 -14.73 23.48 -2.30
CA HIS A 49 -15.82 23.69 -3.25
C HIS A 49 -15.91 22.53 -4.27
N TYR A 50 -14.79 22.08 -4.84
CA TYR A 50 -14.78 20.94 -5.76
C TYR A 50 -15.15 19.61 -5.10
N MET A 51 -14.75 19.41 -3.84
CA MET A 51 -15.24 18.29 -3.03
C MET A 51 -16.75 18.39 -2.82
N GLU A 52 -17.31 19.58 -2.54
CA GLU A 52 -18.75 19.75 -2.35
C GLU A 52 -19.57 19.40 -3.60
N GLN A 53 -19.05 19.77 -4.77
CA GLN A 53 -19.63 19.43 -6.07
C GLN A 53 -19.49 17.94 -6.42
N GLY A 54 -18.71 17.17 -5.66
CA GLY A 54 -18.47 15.75 -5.93
C GLY A 54 -17.53 15.48 -7.09
N TRP A 55 -16.67 16.45 -7.44
CA TRP A 55 -15.75 16.30 -8.59
C TRP A 55 -14.49 15.50 -8.23
N TYR A 56 -14.17 15.42 -6.94
CA TYR A 56 -12.99 14.73 -6.43
C TYR A 56 -13.38 13.54 -5.58
N SER A 57 -12.67 12.44 -5.79
CA SER A 57 -12.62 11.29 -4.89
C SER A 57 -11.20 11.14 -4.39
N LEU A 58 -11.04 11.04 -3.06
CA LEU A 58 -9.73 10.89 -2.43
C LEU A 58 -9.52 9.42 -2.08
N SER A 59 -8.27 8.95 -2.20
CA SER A 59 -7.92 7.59 -1.77
C SER A 59 -8.11 7.42 -0.27
N SER A 60 -8.35 6.19 0.18
CA SER A 60 -8.52 5.88 1.60
C SER A 60 -7.33 6.30 2.47
N PRO A 61 -6.05 6.21 2.05
CA PRO A 61 -4.94 6.68 2.88
C PRO A 61 -4.92 8.20 3.03
N ILE A 62 -5.44 8.98 2.07
CA ILE A 62 -5.58 10.43 2.23
C ILE A 62 -6.64 10.72 3.30
N TRP A 63 -7.81 10.09 3.21
CA TRP A 63 -8.85 10.20 4.23
C TRP A 63 -8.32 9.85 5.62
N SER A 64 -7.61 8.73 5.74
CA SER A 64 -7.14 8.24 7.03
C SER A 64 -5.91 8.95 7.59
N ASN A 65 -4.96 9.38 6.75
CA ASN A 65 -3.61 9.72 7.22
C ASN A 65 -3.11 11.12 6.81
N TYR A 66 -3.69 11.78 5.80
CA TYR A 66 -3.14 13.06 5.34
C TYR A 66 -3.21 14.14 6.42
N GLY A 67 -2.07 14.77 6.71
CA GLY A 67 -1.95 15.82 7.74
C GLY A 67 -2.02 15.34 9.19
N ILE A 68 -2.08 14.02 9.45
CA ILE A 68 -2.06 13.46 10.81
C ILE A 68 -0.86 12.52 11.02
N ARG A 69 -0.47 12.27 12.27
CA ARG A 69 0.71 11.46 12.63
C ARG A 69 0.41 9.96 12.86
N LYS A 70 -0.51 9.36 12.11
CA LYS A 70 -0.94 7.96 12.32
C LYS A 70 -0.36 6.96 11.31
N GLY A 71 -0.12 7.39 10.07
CA GLY A 71 0.31 6.51 8.98
C GLY A 71 0.79 7.30 7.76
N LEU A 72 0.78 6.67 6.58
CA LEU A 72 1.23 7.26 5.33
C LEU A 72 0.05 7.57 4.38
N PRO A 73 0.10 8.65 3.58
CA PRO A 73 -0.93 8.96 2.59
C PRO A 73 -0.76 8.25 1.25
N ILE A 74 0.22 7.34 1.13
CA ILE A 74 0.48 6.55 -0.10
C ILE A 74 -0.43 5.32 -0.17
N SER A 75 -0.83 4.91 -1.38
CA SER A 75 -1.75 3.78 -1.59
C SER A 75 -1.06 2.50 -2.09
N CYS A 76 0.02 2.64 -2.86
CA CYS A 76 0.72 1.52 -3.48
C CYS A 76 2.22 1.60 -3.19
N PHE A 77 2.86 0.46 -3.00
CA PHE A 77 4.30 0.31 -2.87
C PHE A 77 4.78 -0.90 -3.68
N GLY A 78 5.82 -0.73 -4.48
CA GLY A 78 6.41 -1.78 -5.30
C GLY A 78 7.90 -1.88 -5.05
N GLY A 79 8.36 -3.07 -4.69
CA GLY A 79 9.77 -3.37 -4.49
C GLY A 79 10.38 -4.12 -5.69
N HIS A 80 11.70 -4.01 -5.81
CA HIS A 80 12.51 -4.86 -6.69
C HIS A 80 13.29 -5.84 -5.81
N VAL A 81 13.10 -7.14 -6.04
CA VAL A 81 13.76 -8.17 -5.24
C VAL A 81 15.08 -8.56 -5.92
N SER A 82 16.19 -8.09 -5.37
CA SER A 82 17.53 -8.37 -5.91
C SER A 82 17.97 -9.81 -5.64
N ASP A 83 18.78 -10.39 -6.55
CA ASP A 83 19.29 -11.77 -6.50
C ASP A 83 20.41 -12.01 -5.47
N THR A 84 20.15 -11.59 -4.23
CA THR A 84 21.00 -11.80 -3.07
C THR A 84 20.12 -12.03 -1.84
N MET A 85 20.60 -12.83 -0.88
CA MET A 85 19.85 -13.04 0.36
C MET A 85 19.59 -11.74 1.12
N SER A 86 20.55 -10.81 1.13
CA SER A 86 20.37 -9.49 1.73
C SER A 86 19.28 -8.68 1.04
N GLY A 87 19.21 -8.70 -0.30
CA GLY A 87 18.18 -8.01 -1.07
C GLY A 87 16.78 -8.59 -0.83
N ILE A 88 16.68 -9.93 -0.77
CA ILE A 88 15.44 -10.64 -0.46
C ILE A 88 14.93 -10.26 0.93
N LEU A 89 15.78 -10.34 1.96
CA LEU A 89 15.39 -10.03 3.34
C LEU A 89 15.08 -8.55 3.54
N PHE A 90 15.81 -7.66 2.87
CA PHE A 90 15.51 -6.22 2.91
C PHE A 90 14.13 -5.93 2.29
N SER A 91 13.86 -6.48 1.11
CA SER A 91 12.55 -6.33 0.43
C SER A 91 11.40 -6.91 1.27
N GLN A 92 11.64 -8.03 1.95
CA GLN A 92 10.66 -8.61 2.87
C GLN A 92 10.39 -7.68 4.07
N ALA A 93 11.43 -7.07 4.63
CA ALA A 93 11.28 -6.11 5.72
C ALA A 93 10.48 -4.86 5.28
N GLU A 94 10.71 -4.36 4.06
CA GLU A 94 9.92 -3.27 3.48
C GLU A 94 8.45 -3.66 3.33
N ALA A 95 8.17 -4.85 2.78
CA ALA A 95 6.81 -5.37 2.64
C ALA A 95 6.08 -5.49 3.99
N GLY A 96 6.79 -5.97 5.03
CA GLY A 96 6.25 -6.04 6.39
C GLY A 96 5.94 -4.65 6.98
N MET A 97 6.86 -3.69 6.84
CA MET A 97 6.63 -2.33 7.32
C MET A 97 5.47 -1.66 6.59
N MET A 98 5.37 -1.84 5.28
CA MET A 98 4.26 -1.28 4.50
C MET A 98 2.92 -1.93 4.81
N SER A 99 2.91 -3.24 5.10
CA SER A 99 1.71 -3.95 5.56
C SER A 99 1.20 -3.40 6.89
N LYS A 100 2.12 -3.08 7.83
CA LYS A 100 1.77 -2.40 9.09
C LYS A 100 1.13 -1.02 8.85
N TYR A 101 1.61 -0.27 7.87
CA TYR A 101 1.07 1.07 7.56
C TYR A 101 -0.20 1.04 6.71
N GLY A 102 -0.64 -0.13 6.24
CA GLY A 102 -1.91 -0.30 5.52
C GLY A 102 -1.85 0.05 4.02
N GLY A 103 -0.66 0.01 3.42
CA GLY A 103 -0.51 0.16 1.97
C GLY A 103 -0.61 -1.18 1.23
N GLY A 104 -1.11 -1.18 -0.01
CA GLY A 104 -0.98 -2.33 -0.89
C GLY A 104 0.47 -2.49 -1.35
N THR A 105 1.01 -3.70 -1.25
CA THR A 105 2.42 -3.98 -1.58
C THR A 105 2.54 -4.88 -2.80
N SER A 106 3.70 -4.82 -3.46
CA SER A 106 4.02 -5.66 -4.61
C SER A 106 5.53 -5.83 -4.71
N GLY A 107 5.98 -6.84 -5.44
CA GLY A 107 7.39 -7.04 -5.71
C GLY A 107 7.65 -7.69 -7.05
N TYR A 108 8.74 -7.27 -7.69
CA TYR A 108 9.26 -7.88 -8.90
C TYR A 108 10.31 -8.94 -8.55
N PHE A 109 10.09 -10.18 -8.99
CA PHE A 109 10.92 -11.36 -8.69
C PHE A 109 11.72 -11.86 -9.91
N GLY A 110 11.61 -11.21 -11.07
CA GLY A 110 12.21 -11.72 -12.31
C GLY A 110 13.75 -11.71 -12.34
N ASP A 111 14.41 -11.03 -11.41
CA ASP A 111 15.87 -11.05 -11.30
C ASP A 111 16.38 -12.18 -10.41
N LEU A 112 15.51 -12.77 -9.58
CA LEU A 112 15.91 -13.90 -8.74
C LEU A 112 16.23 -15.09 -9.62
N ARG A 113 17.35 -15.76 -9.35
CA ARG A 113 17.75 -16.94 -10.11
C ARG A 113 16.76 -18.10 -9.91
N PRO A 114 16.49 -18.90 -10.96
CA PRO A 114 15.46 -19.93 -10.91
C PRO A 114 15.85 -21.13 -10.04
N ARG A 115 14.88 -22.00 -9.80
CA ARG A 115 15.07 -23.25 -9.06
C ARG A 115 16.17 -24.09 -9.71
N GLY A 116 17.13 -24.55 -8.91
CA GLY A 116 18.23 -25.37 -9.38
C GLY A 116 19.45 -24.59 -9.90
N ALA A 117 19.38 -23.26 -10.04
CA ALA A 117 20.52 -22.43 -10.39
C ALA A 117 21.63 -22.49 -9.32
N GLU A 118 22.89 -22.48 -9.74
CA GLU A 118 24.04 -22.58 -8.83
C GLU A 118 24.15 -21.34 -7.92
N ILE A 119 24.52 -21.58 -6.66
CA ILE A 119 24.87 -20.54 -5.69
C ILE A 119 26.34 -20.69 -5.37
N THR A 120 27.10 -19.61 -5.51
CA THR A 120 28.53 -19.55 -5.18
C THR A 120 28.79 -20.14 -3.79
N ASN A 121 29.48 -21.29 -3.77
CA ASN A 121 29.84 -22.02 -2.55
C ASN A 121 28.66 -22.47 -1.67
N ASN A 122 27.44 -22.59 -2.20
CA ASN A 122 26.25 -22.88 -1.37
C ASN A 122 25.16 -23.71 -2.07
N GLY A 123 25.55 -24.62 -2.98
CA GLY A 123 24.61 -25.54 -3.63
C GLY A 123 23.71 -24.86 -4.65
N LYS A 124 22.42 -25.18 -4.65
CA LYS A 124 21.44 -24.75 -5.66
C LYS A 124 20.32 -23.90 -5.06
N SER A 125 19.80 -22.97 -5.84
CA SER A 125 18.67 -22.10 -5.50
C SER A 125 17.36 -22.87 -5.37
N SER A 126 16.54 -22.45 -4.41
CA SER A 126 15.16 -22.91 -4.27
C SER A 126 14.19 -22.20 -5.23
N GLY A 127 14.64 -21.24 -6.02
CA GLY A 127 13.84 -20.55 -7.03
C GLY A 127 13.00 -19.38 -6.51
N SER A 128 12.57 -18.55 -7.44
CA SER A 128 11.88 -17.28 -7.21
C SER A 128 10.55 -17.48 -6.50
N VAL A 129 9.76 -18.48 -6.93
CA VAL A 129 8.45 -18.80 -6.35
C VAL A 129 8.56 -19.31 -4.90
N HIS A 130 9.64 -20.03 -4.58
CA HIS A 130 9.87 -20.45 -3.20
C HIS A 130 10.11 -19.27 -2.27
N PHE A 131 10.88 -18.27 -2.72
CA PHE A 131 11.11 -17.06 -1.93
C PHE A 131 9.85 -16.21 -1.76
N MET A 132 8.88 -16.26 -2.69
CA MET A 132 7.58 -15.57 -2.53
C MET A 132 6.83 -16.00 -1.25
N LYS A 133 7.03 -17.23 -0.76
CA LYS A 133 6.44 -17.73 0.50
C LYS A 133 6.87 -16.91 1.72
N LEU A 134 8.06 -16.29 1.68
CA LEU A 134 8.52 -15.37 2.73
C LEU A 134 7.67 -14.10 2.77
N PHE A 135 7.23 -13.62 1.61
CA PHE A 135 6.40 -12.43 1.46
C PHE A 135 4.94 -12.72 1.81
N GLU A 136 4.42 -13.88 1.40
CA GLU A 136 3.12 -14.38 1.86
C GLU A 136 3.06 -14.44 3.39
N SER A 137 4.06 -15.08 4.01
CA SER A 137 4.13 -15.26 5.46
C SER A 137 4.17 -13.93 6.21
N ILE A 138 4.97 -12.95 5.76
CA ILE A 138 5.06 -11.66 6.46
C ILE A 138 3.75 -10.87 6.34
N VAL A 139 3.06 -10.97 5.20
CA VAL A 139 1.79 -10.28 4.94
C VAL A 139 0.65 -10.89 5.77
N ASP A 140 0.68 -12.21 6.00
CA ASP A 140 -0.27 -12.89 6.90
C ASP A 140 -0.01 -12.54 8.37
N VAL A 141 1.26 -12.49 8.78
CA VAL A 141 1.65 -12.14 10.17
C VAL A 141 1.41 -10.67 10.49
N VAL A 142 1.71 -9.76 9.57
CA VAL A 142 1.62 -8.31 9.78
C VAL A 142 0.29 -7.79 9.22
N SER A 143 -0.72 -7.72 10.08
CA SER A 143 -2.03 -7.16 9.74
C SER A 143 -2.14 -5.66 10.02
N GLN A 144 -2.97 -4.96 9.22
CA GLN A 144 -3.30 -3.55 9.41
C GLN A 144 -4.32 -3.42 10.55
N GLY A 145 -3.86 -3.57 11.80
CA GLY A 145 -4.74 -3.54 12.97
C GLY A 145 -5.90 -4.55 12.87
N SER A 146 -7.01 -4.28 13.56
CA SER A 146 -8.13 -5.23 13.71
C SER A 146 -9.02 -5.41 12.47
N THR A 147 -8.76 -4.76 11.32
CA THR A 147 -9.77 -4.63 10.26
C THR A 147 -9.41 -5.16 8.87
N ARG A 148 -8.12 -5.29 8.47
CA ARG A 148 -7.76 -5.90 7.17
C ARG A 148 -6.43 -6.67 7.17
N ARG A 149 -6.42 -7.82 6.47
CA ARG A 149 -5.20 -8.55 6.07
C ARG A 149 -4.39 -7.70 5.09
N GLY A 150 -3.07 -7.84 5.14
CA GLY A 150 -2.21 -7.20 4.14
C GLY A 150 -2.44 -7.79 2.74
N HIS A 151 -2.05 -7.03 1.71
CA HIS A 151 -2.14 -7.46 0.31
C HIS A 151 -0.77 -7.33 -0.34
N TYR A 152 -0.35 -8.38 -1.04
CA TYR A 152 0.91 -8.44 -1.78
C TYR A 152 0.71 -9.05 -3.16
N ALA A 153 1.22 -8.37 -4.18
CA ALA A 153 1.21 -8.86 -5.56
C ALA A 153 2.63 -9.18 -6.04
N PRO A 154 3.02 -10.45 -6.19
CA PRO A 154 4.27 -10.82 -6.84
C PRO A 154 4.16 -10.70 -8.36
N TYR A 155 5.22 -10.23 -9.01
CA TYR A 155 5.34 -10.15 -10.46
C TYR A 155 6.52 -11.00 -10.93
N LEU A 156 6.27 -11.90 -11.89
CA LEU A 156 7.26 -12.76 -12.52
C LEU A 156 7.11 -12.67 -14.05
N PRO A 157 8.19 -12.46 -14.83
CA PRO A 157 8.15 -12.51 -16.28
C PRO A 157 7.70 -13.88 -16.80
N ILE A 158 6.95 -13.90 -17.91
CA ILE A 158 6.42 -15.15 -18.50
C ILE A 158 7.53 -16.07 -19.06
N ASP A 159 8.69 -15.51 -19.37
CA ASP A 159 9.88 -16.20 -19.86
C ASP A 159 10.83 -16.65 -18.74
N HIS A 160 10.49 -16.40 -17.48
CA HIS A 160 11.26 -16.85 -16.33
C HIS A 160 11.17 -18.38 -16.18
N GLU A 161 12.27 -19.07 -15.87
CA GLU A 161 12.29 -20.54 -15.82
C GLU A 161 11.38 -21.14 -14.73
N ASP A 162 11.06 -20.39 -13.68
CA ASP A 162 10.08 -20.77 -12.64
C ASP A 162 8.61 -20.39 -12.96
N ILE A 163 8.28 -19.99 -14.21
CA ILE A 163 6.93 -19.51 -14.55
C ILE A 163 5.83 -20.56 -14.32
N ASP A 164 6.10 -21.83 -14.61
CA ASP A 164 5.11 -22.89 -14.43
C ASP A 164 4.75 -23.07 -12.94
N GLU A 165 5.73 -22.98 -12.03
CA GLU A 165 5.49 -23.01 -10.58
C GLU A 165 4.69 -21.78 -10.12
N PHE A 166 4.89 -20.62 -10.77
CA PHE A 166 4.17 -19.38 -10.46
C PHE A 166 2.70 -19.43 -10.88
N LEU A 167 2.39 -20.07 -12.01
CA LEU A 167 1.01 -20.21 -12.51
C LEU A 167 0.17 -21.20 -11.71
N GLU A 168 0.79 -21.98 -10.82
CA GLU A 168 0.13 -22.94 -9.92
C GLU A 168 -0.16 -22.39 -8.51
N ILE A 169 0.16 -21.11 -8.24
CA ILE A 169 -0.12 -20.43 -6.95
C ILE A 169 -1.63 -20.31 -6.68
#